data_AF-A0AAU9TXK8-F1
#
_entry.id   AF-A0AAU9TXK8-F1
#
_cell.length_a   1.000
_cell.length_b   1.000
_cell.length_c   1.000
_cell.angle_alpha   90.00
_cell.angle_beta   90.00
_cell.angle_gamma   90.00
#
_symmetry.space_group_name_H-M   'P 1'
#
loop_
_entity.id
_entity.type
_entity.pdbx_description
1 polymer ?
#
loop_
_entity_poly.entity_id
_entity_poly.type
_entity_poly.pdbx_seq_one_letter_code
_entity_poly.pdbx_strand_id
1 'polypeptide(L)'
;MFARKGLRNILSNKFTRFYTQGTNQSQGTVSSSVPPPASKVNANVPGLSDAVVRQATEPLGPGVDPNKNGPYKVPEYFCYDNMSFFEAEIEMSKFRCPQPSALKK
;
A
#
# COMPACT_ATOMS: atom_id res chain seq x y z
N MET A 1 -7.48 -34.50 51.98
CA MET A 1 -8.06 -33.19 51.62
C MET A 1 -8.05 -33.05 50.12
N PHE A 2 -9.18 -32.67 49.53
CA PHE A 2 -9.54 -32.86 48.12
C PHE A 2 -8.79 -31.94 47.14
N ALA A 3 -8.26 -32.52 46.06
CA ALA A 3 -7.72 -31.80 44.91
C ALA A 3 -8.86 -31.18 44.08
N ARG A 4 -8.88 -29.85 43.94
CA ARG A 4 -9.85 -29.15 43.10
C ARG A 4 -9.43 -29.28 41.63
N LYS A 5 -10.10 -30.16 40.89
CA LYS A 5 -10.06 -30.19 39.43
C LYS A 5 -10.82 -28.96 38.90
N GLY A 6 -10.09 -27.90 38.56
CA GLY A 6 -10.66 -26.76 37.83
C GLY A 6 -10.86 -27.12 36.37
N LEU A 7 -12.10 -27.42 35.97
CA LEU A 7 -12.48 -27.46 34.55
C LEU A 7 -12.36 -26.02 33.98
N ARG A 8 -11.41 -25.82 33.07
CA ARG A 8 -11.37 -24.62 32.23
C ARG A 8 -12.32 -24.85 31.05
N ASN A 9 -13.53 -24.34 31.15
CA ASN A 9 -14.43 -24.25 30.02
C ASN A 9 -13.89 -23.19 29.05
N ILE A 10 -13.09 -23.62 28.06
CA ILE A 10 -12.74 -22.80 26.91
C ILE A 10 -13.96 -22.84 25.98
N LEU A 11 -14.91 -21.93 26.20
CA LEU A 11 -15.92 -21.63 25.20
C LEU A 11 -15.19 -20.98 24.02
N SER A 12 -14.97 -21.78 22.99
CA SER A 12 -14.44 -21.33 21.71
C SER A 12 -15.48 -20.42 21.08
N ASN A 13 -15.26 -19.11 21.24
CA ASN A 13 -16.06 -18.08 20.64
C ASN A 13 -15.79 -18.05 19.12
N LYS A 14 -16.34 -19.02 18.40
CA LYS A 14 -16.31 -19.07 16.93
C LYS A 14 -17.32 -18.07 16.39
N PHE A 15 -17.04 -16.77 16.54
CA PHE A 15 -17.66 -15.77 15.69
C PHE A 15 -17.05 -15.91 14.30
N THR A 16 -17.76 -16.62 13.42
CA THR A 16 -17.48 -16.65 11.99
C THR A 16 -17.58 -15.22 11.47
N ARG A 17 -16.45 -14.66 11.04
CA ARG A 17 -16.40 -13.35 10.39
C ARG A 17 -17.02 -13.52 9.01
N PHE A 18 -18.30 -13.14 8.87
CA PHE A 18 -18.98 -13.12 7.57
C PHE A 18 -18.39 -11.96 6.76
N TYR A 19 -17.49 -12.26 5.83
CA TYR A 19 -17.17 -11.32 4.77
C TYR A 19 -18.30 -11.37 3.75
N THR A 20 -18.92 -10.23 3.48
CA THR A 20 -19.74 -10.06 2.28
C THR A 20 -18.83 -10.18 1.08
N GLN A 21 -18.91 -11.31 0.36
CA GLN A 21 -18.32 -11.44 -0.96
C GLN A 21 -19.16 -10.58 -1.89
N GLY A 22 -18.63 -9.42 -2.29
CA GLY A 22 -19.22 -8.58 -3.31
C GLY A 22 -19.21 -9.30 -4.65
N THR A 23 -20.27 -10.06 -4.95
CA THR A 23 -20.55 -10.53 -6.30
C THR A 23 -21.06 -9.33 -7.10
N ASN A 24 -20.13 -8.52 -7.62
CA ASN A 24 -20.27 -7.62 -8.77
C ASN A 24 -19.04 -6.71 -8.85
N GLN A 25 -17.99 -7.12 -9.58
CA GLN A 25 -17.12 -6.14 -10.22
C GLN A 25 -17.87 -5.59 -11.43
N SER A 26 -18.83 -4.72 -11.17
CA SER A 26 -19.42 -3.89 -12.22
C SER A 26 -18.34 -2.93 -12.65
N GLN A 27 -17.93 -3.01 -13.91
CA GLN A 27 -17.17 -1.98 -14.58
C GLN A 27 -18.00 -0.70 -14.47
N GLY A 28 -17.59 0.17 -13.55
CA GLY A 28 -18.38 1.32 -13.11
C GLY A 28 -18.64 2.25 -14.28
N THR A 29 -19.92 2.40 -14.62
CA THR A 29 -20.44 3.58 -15.32
C THR A 29 -19.98 4.81 -14.54
N VAL A 30 -19.34 5.74 -15.24
CA VAL A 30 -18.81 7.00 -14.71
C VAL A 30 -19.94 7.87 -14.15
N SER A 31 -20.31 7.66 -12.89
CA SER A 31 -20.97 8.71 -12.11
C SER A 31 -19.94 9.80 -11.87
N SER A 32 -20.15 10.96 -12.50
CA SER A 32 -19.34 12.16 -12.36
C SER A 32 -19.49 12.73 -10.94
N SER A 33 -18.93 12.07 -9.93
CA SER A 33 -18.52 12.75 -8.73
C SER A 33 -17.27 13.55 -9.08
N VAL A 34 -17.40 14.88 -9.04
CA VAL A 34 -16.27 15.80 -9.19
C VAL A 34 -15.17 15.31 -8.24
N PRO A 35 -13.99 14.92 -8.74
CA PRO A 35 -12.90 14.53 -7.86
C PRO A 35 -12.64 15.70 -6.90
N PRO A 36 -12.41 15.45 -5.60
CA PRO A 36 -12.07 16.51 -4.67
C PRO A 36 -10.92 17.34 -5.27
N PRO A 37 -10.97 18.68 -5.17
CA PRO A 37 -9.96 19.53 -5.77
C PRO A 37 -8.60 19.05 -5.30
N ALA A 38 -7.77 18.62 -6.25
CA ALA A 38 -6.43 18.15 -5.96
C ALA A 38 -5.75 19.24 -5.14
N SER A 39 -5.45 18.94 -3.88
CA SER A 39 -4.62 19.79 -3.05
C SER A 39 -3.36 20.08 -3.87
N LYS A 40 -2.97 21.36 -3.97
CA LYS A 40 -1.77 21.76 -4.69
C LYS A 40 -0.58 21.05 -4.03
N VAL A 41 -0.22 19.89 -4.56
CA VAL A 41 0.96 19.14 -4.14
C VAL A 41 2.13 20.06 -4.42
N ASN A 42 2.96 20.30 -3.41
CA ASN A 42 4.19 21.04 -3.60
C ASN A 42 5.02 20.27 -4.65
N ALA A 43 5.12 20.83 -5.85
CA ALA A 43 5.82 20.21 -6.97
C ALA A 43 7.33 20.11 -6.74
N ASN A 44 7.86 20.82 -5.73
CA ASN A 44 9.26 20.81 -5.34
C ASN A 44 9.51 19.85 -4.16
N VAL A 45 8.95 18.64 -4.24
CA VAL A 45 9.37 17.53 -3.39
C VAL A 45 10.16 16.58 -4.29
N PRO A 46 11.47 16.40 -4.05
CA PRO A 46 12.23 15.37 -4.74
C PRO A 46 11.52 14.04 -4.54
N GLY A 47 11.16 13.37 -5.63
CA GLY A 47 10.59 12.02 -5.57
C GLY A 47 11.61 11.01 -5.05
N LEU A 48 11.20 9.74 -5.03
CA LEU A 48 12.12 8.62 -4.79
C LEU A 48 13.23 8.62 -5.86
N SER A 49 14.44 8.21 -5.49
CA SER A 49 15.54 8.22 -6.45
C SER A 49 15.41 7.09 -7.49
N ASP A 50 16.27 7.16 -8.52
CA ASP A 50 16.38 6.11 -9.54
C ASP A 50 16.82 4.75 -8.97
N ALA A 51 17.32 4.70 -7.73
CA ALA A 51 17.59 3.44 -7.03
C ALA A 51 16.30 2.71 -6.65
N VAL A 52 15.22 3.45 -6.41
CA VAL A 52 13.92 2.91 -6.02
C VAL A 52 13.07 2.60 -7.25
N VAL A 53 12.91 3.58 -8.15
CA VAL A 53 12.14 3.45 -9.39
C VAL A 53 12.85 4.16 -10.50
N ARG A 54 13.19 3.41 -11.55
CA ARG A 54 13.69 4.01 -12.78
C ARG A 54 12.53 4.49 -13.62
N GLN A 55 12.58 5.74 -14.08
CA GLN A 55 11.60 6.22 -15.05
C GLN A 55 11.77 5.46 -16.37
N ALA A 56 10.66 4.99 -16.92
CA ALA A 56 10.64 4.32 -18.20
C ALA A 56 10.90 5.33 -19.32
N THR A 57 11.96 5.12 -20.10
CA THR A 57 12.22 5.90 -21.33
C THR A 57 11.62 5.22 -22.56
N GLU A 58 11.54 3.89 -22.53
CA GLU A 58 11.06 3.04 -23.61
C GLU A 58 9.72 2.37 -23.24
N PRO A 59 8.88 1.98 -24.22
CA PRO A 59 7.68 1.20 -23.98
C PRO A 59 7.98 -0.11 -23.24
N LEU A 60 7.32 -0.33 -22.12
CA LEU A 60 7.57 -1.48 -21.23
C LEU A 60 6.81 -2.75 -21.66
N GLY A 61 5.96 -2.63 -22.68
CA GLY A 61 5.17 -3.73 -23.22
C GLY A 61 3.91 -3.23 -23.93
N PRO A 62 3.08 -4.16 -24.46
CA PRO A 62 1.85 -3.80 -25.17
C PRO A 62 0.90 -2.98 -24.28
N GLY A 63 0.56 -1.77 -24.71
CA GLY A 63 -0.37 -0.89 -24.00
C GLY A 63 0.20 -0.23 -22.73
N VAL A 64 1.51 -0.29 -22.53
CA VAL A 64 2.20 0.36 -21.40
C VAL A 64 3.11 1.46 -21.94
N ASP A 65 2.52 2.65 -22.10
CA ASP A 65 3.25 3.84 -22.54
C ASP A 65 3.98 4.50 -21.36
N PRO A 66 5.26 4.90 -21.52
CA PRO A 66 6.03 5.54 -20.46
C PRO A 66 5.45 6.89 -20.02
N ASN A 67 4.80 7.60 -20.94
CA ASN A 67 4.23 8.93 -20.71
C ASN A 67 2.79 8.90 -20.13
N LYS A 68 2.30 7.75 -19.65
CA LYS A 68 0.94 7.59 -19.06
C LYS A 68 -0.23 7.95 -19.99
N ASN A 69 0.01 8.00 -21.29
CA ASN A 69 -1.02 8.27 -22.30
C ASN A 69 -1.74 6.98 -22.76
N GLY A 70 -1.20 5.83 -22.37
CA GLY A 70 -1.73 4.51 -22.75
C GLY A 70 -2.91 4.06 -21.89
N PRO A 71 -3.47 2.87 -22.19
CA PRO A 71 -4.59 2.30 -21.44
C PRO A 71 -4.21 1.94 -19.99
N TYR A 72 -2.93 1.61 -19.74
CA TYR A 72 -2.44 1.35 -18.40
C TYR A 72 -1.95 2.64 -17.73
N LYS A 73 -2.47 2.91 -16.52
CA LYS A 73 -2.28 4.21 -15.85
C LYS A 73 -0.97 4.36 -15.07
N VAL A 74 -0.31 3.26 -14.72
CA VAL A 74 0.82 3.24 -13.76
C VAL A 74 2.02 2.48 -14.34
N PRO A 75 2.62 2.95 -15.45
CA PRO A 75 3.73 2.27 -16.10
C PRO A 75 4.93 2.00 -15.17
N GLU A 76 5.12 2.82 -14.13
CA GLU A 76 6.20 2.67 -13.14
C GLU A 76 6.19 1.31 -12.43
N TYR A 77 5.03 0.64 -12.36
CA TYR A 77 4.92 -0.68 -11.75
C TYR A 77 5.84 -1.73 -12.39
N PHE A 78 6.13 -1.57 -13.69
CA PHE A 78 6.98 -2.51 -14.42
C PHE A 78 8.49 -2.21 -14.28
N CYS A 79 8.85 -1.08 -13.66
CA CYS A 79 10.24 -0.65 -13.48
C CYS A 79 10.80 -0.94 -12.09
N TYR A 80 10.05 -1.62 -11.23
CA TYR A 80 10.55 -2.06 -9.92
C TYR A 80 11.53 -3.22 -10.06
N ASP A 81 12.54 -3.23 -9.20
CA ASP A 81 13.44 -4.36 -8.97
C ASP A 81 13.13 -5.00 -7.60
N ASN A 82 13.68 -6.19 -7.36
CA ASN A 82 13.54 -6.93 -6.10
C ASN A 82 13.98 -6.11 -4.88
N MET A 83 14.90 -5.16 -5.08
CA MET A 83 15.43 -4.30 -4.02
C MET A 83 14.68 -2.98 -3.83
N SER A 84 13.79 -2.59 -4.75
CA SER A 84 13.10 -1.30 -4.73
C SER A 84 12.40 -1.00 -3.41
N PHE A 85 11.81 -2.04 -2.79
CA PHE A 85 11.15 -1.89 -1.49
C PHE A 85 12.11 -1.44 -0.38
N PHE A 86 13.30 -2.06 -0.31
CA PHE A 86 14.29 -1.76 0.72
C PHE A 86 14.94 -0.40 0.50
N GLU A 87 15.22 -0.03 -0.75
CA GLU A 87 15.74 1.30 -1.08
C GLU A 87 14.75 2.41 -0.69
N ALA A 88 13.45 2.19 -0.95
CA ALA A 88 12.41 3.12 -0.52
C ALA A 88 12.39 3.30 1.01
N GLU A 89 12.58 2.22 1.76
CA GLU A 89 12.65 2.28 3.22
C GLU A 89 13.86 3.09 3.70
N ILE A 90 15.02 2.90 3.08
CA ILE A 90 16.25 3.64 3.41
C ILE A 90 16.05 5.14 3.15
N GLU A 91 15.50 5.52 1.99
CA GLU A 91 15.26 6.92 1.66
C GLU A 91 14.24 7.59 2.58
N MET A 92 13.13 6.88 2.86
CA MET A 92 12.07 7.39 3.73
C MET A 92 12.45 7.44 5.20
N SER A 93 13.47 6.68 5.65
CA SER A 93 13.92 6.63 7.04
C SER A 93 14.27 8.02 7.60
N LYS A 94 14.83 8.91 6.77
CA LYS A 94 15.21 10.29 7.12
C LYS A 94 14.03 11.16 7.52
N PHE A 95 12.84 10.82 7.05
CA PHE A 95 11.61 11.56 7.30
C PHE A 95 10.74 10.92 8.40
N ARG A 96 11.18 9.79 8.99
CA ARG A 96 10.46 9.13 10.08
C ARG A 96 10.64 9.92 11.38
N CYS A 97 9.63 9.86 12.25
CA CYS A 97 9.76 10.35 13.61
C CYS A 97 10.74 9.49 14.41
N PRO A 98 11.39 10.04 15.46
CA PRO A 98 12.29 9.25 16.30
C PRO A 98 11.52 8.12 16.98
N GLN A 99 12.16 6.97 17.11
CA GLN A 99 11.58 5.81 17.78
C GLN A 99 11.31 6.16 19.26
N PRO A 100 10.14 5.81 19.80
CA PRO A 100 9.87 6.02 21.22
C PRO A 100 10.84 5.19 22.07
N SER A 101 11.34 5.77 23.16
CA SER A 101 12.22 5.08 24.11
C SER A 101 11.41 4.33 25.16
N ALA A 102 11.76 3.07 25.43
CA ALA A 102 11.18 2.29 26.52
C ALA A 102 11.74 2.67 27.92
N LEU A 103 12.78 3.52 27.97
CA LEU A 103 13.35 4.00 29.22
C LEU A 103 12.34 4.87 29.98
N LYS A 104 12.12 4.58 31.26
CA LYS A 104 11.39 5.48 32.15
C LYS A 104 12.25 6.72 32.38
N LYS A 105 11.61 7.90 32.31
CA LYS A 105 12.20 9.16 32.77
C LYS A 105 12.44 9.14 34.28
#